data_AF-A0A2V8W445-F1
#
_entry.id   AF-A0A2V8W445-F1
#
_cell.length_a   1.000
_cell.length_b   1.000
_cell.length_c   1.000
_cell.angle_alpha   90.00
_cell.angle_beta   90.00
_cell.angle_gamma   90.00
#
_symmetry.space_group_name_H-M   'P 1'
#
loop_
_entity.id
_entity.type
_entity.pdbx_description
1 polymer ?
#
loop_
_entity_poly.entity_id
_entity_poly.type
_entity_poly.pdbx_seq_one_letter_code
_entity_poly.pdbx_strand_id
1 'polypeptide(L)'
;MARKGYDESSLLQAVGRTEGGWKLRLRGEAVLAGQSIGTVLGGCLTLLEATIGTPWELDTKDSILALEDRAMRPYQVDRVLMHLKQAGKLEGVRGFVLGDFPESEPAVAGAPTVKEVCARILRPLGVPIVFGAPIGHTVRPMLTIPLGTKARLDADGEGTLEFLESAVVP
;
A
#
# COMPACT_ATOMS: atom_id res chain seq x y z
N MET A 1 17.55 7.78 18.61
CA MET A 1 16.49 8.52 17.89
C MET A 1 16.40 7.95 16.49
N ALA A 2 15.24 7.43 16.07
CA ALA A 2 15.06 6.99 14.68
C ALA A 2 15.23 8.20 13.76
N ARG A 3 16.06 8.08 12.70
CA ARG A 3 16.21 9.12 11.68
C ARG A 3 14.83 9.39 11.06
N LYS A 4 14.26 10.56 11.32
CA LYS A 4 13.14 11.11 10.52
C LYS A 4 13.67 11.38 9.11
N GLY A 5 12.92 11.00 8.08
CA GLY A 5 13.30 11.23 6.68
C GLY A 5 12.85 10.09 5.76
N TYR A 6 13.38 10.07 4.54
CA TYR A 6 13.19 8.97 3.60
C TYR A 6 14.31 7.92 3.76
N ASP A 7 14.03 6.70 3.31
CA ASP A 7 15.03 5.65 3.15
C ASP A 7 15.84 5.93 1.87
N GLU A 8 17.06 6.42 2.06
CA GLU A 8 17.94 6.87 0.98
C GLU A 8 18.21 5.77 -0.06
N SER A 9 18.38 4.53 0.38
CA SER A 9 18.61 3.41 -0.52
C SER A 9 17.43 3.21 -1.47
N SER A 10 16.21 3.18 -0.93
CA SER A 10 15.00 3.04 -1.76
C SER A 10 14.83 4.20 -2.74
N LEU A 11 15.13 5.44 -2.32
CA LEU A 11 15.04 6.61 -3.20
C LEU A 11 16.04 6.50 -4.35
N LEU A 12 17.32 6.27 -4.06
CA LEU A 12 18.37 6.18 -5.08
C LEU A 12 18.14 5.02 -6.04
N GLN A 13 17.58 3.89 -5.57
CA GLN A 13 17.17 2.80 -6.44
C GLN A 13 16.04 3.23 -7.37
N ALA A 14 15.00 3.84 -6.83
CA ALA A 14 13.83 4.29 -7.57
C ALA A 14 14.14 5.33 -8.66
N VAL A 15 15.04 6.28 -8.38
CA VAL A 15 15.35 7.39 -9.31
C VAL A 15 16.62 7.17 -10.15
N GLY A 16 17.44 6.18 -9.80
CA GLY A 16 18.75 5.98 -10.41
C GLY A 16 18.94 4.66 -11.16
N ARG A 17 18.09 3.65 -10.92
CA ARG A 17 18.18 2.38 -11.68
C ARG A 17 17.35 2.45 -12.95
N THR A 18 18.01 2.23 -14.07
CA THR A 18 17.42 2.12 -15.41
C THR A 18 17.01 0.70 -15.79
N GLU A 19 17.25 -0.28 -14.91
CA GLU A 19 16.88 -1.68 -15.07
C GLU A 19 15.88 -2.11 -13.99
N GLY A 20 15.01 -3.08 -14.33
CA GLY A 20 14.15 -3.75 -13.35
C GLY A 20 14.90 -4.75 -12.47
N GLY A 21 14.15 -5.55 -11.72
CA GLY A 21 14.64 -6.66 -10.88
C GLY A 21 15.15 -6.24 -9.50
N TRP A 22 15.01 -4.97 -9.11
CA TRP A 22 15.40 -4.54 -7.77
C TRP A 22 14.26 -4.79 -6.76
N LYS A 23 14.67 -5.14 -5.54
CA LYS A 23 13.75 -5.57 -4.47
C LYS A 23 13.73 -4.58 -3.33
N LEU A 24 12.52 -4.24 -2.91
CA LEU A 24 12.24 -3.42 -1.74
C LEU A 24 11.68 -4.31 -0.63
N ARG A 25 12.37 -4.36 0.52
CA ARG A 25 11.80 -4.97 1.72
C ARG A 25 10.74 -4.04 2.28
N LEU A 26 9.52 -4.55 2.43
CA LEU A 26 8.38 -3.73 2.86
C LEU A 26 8.42 -3.46 4.36
N ARG A 27 9.16 -4.25 5.15
CA ARG A 27 9.30 -4.06 6.62
C ARG A 27 7.93 -4.00 7.32
N GLY A 28 6.96 -4.72 6.76
CA GLY A 28 5.61 -4.84 7.29
C GLY A 28 5.39 -6.22 7.87
N GLU A 29 4.15 -6.67 7.81
CA GLU A 29 3.73 -8.00 8.23
C GLU A 29 2.73 -8.55 7.21
N ALA A 30 2.96 -9.79 6.76
CA ALA A 30 2.01 -10.50 5.91
C ALA A 30 0.70 -10.78 6.68
N VAL A 31 -0.39 -10.11 6.27
CA VAL A 31 -1.75 -10.33 6.80
C VAL A 31 -2.46 -11.47 6.06
N LEU A 32 -2.16 -11.61 4.77
CA LEU A 32 -2.55 -12.76 3.95
C LEU A 32 -1.39 -13.09 3.03
N ALA A 33 -0.84 -14.29 3.21
CA ALA A 33 0.33 -14.72 2.48
C ALA A 33 0.01 -15.04 1.01
N GLY A 34 1.02 -14.89 0.15
CA GLY A 34 0.94 -15.26 -1.25
C GLY A 34 1.78 -14.36 -2.14
N GLN A 35 1.75 -14.65 -3.44
CA GLN A 35 2.50 -13.91 -4.45
C GLN A 35 1.58 -13.41 -5.56
N SER A 36 1.88 -12.23 -6.09
CA SER A 36 1.14 -11.65 -7.20
C SER A 36 2.03 -10.75 -8.05
N ILE A 37 1.58 -10.49 -9.28
CA ILE A 37 2.19 -9.50 -10.17
C ILE A 37 1.08 -8.54 -10.59
N GLY A 38 1.39 -7.24 -10.59
CA GLY A 38 0.49 -6.18 -11.03
C GLY A 38 1.21 -4.85 -11.17
N THR A 39 0.53 -3.86 -11.73
CA THR A 39 1.02 -2.48 -11.75
C THR A 39 0.86 -1.86 -10.37
N VAL A 40 1.91 -1.26 -9.82
CA VAL A 40 1.84 -0.58 -8.52
C VAL A 40 1.08 0.72 -8.68
N LEU A 41 -0.07 0.81 -8.02
CA LEU A 41 -0.91 1.99 -7.98
C LEU A 41 -1.23 2.32 -6.52
N GLY A 42 -1.83 3.49 -6.24
CA GLY A 42 -2.23 3.84 -4.88
C GLY A 42 -1.78 5.25 -4.47
N GLY A 43 -1.39 5.37 -3.21
CA GLY A 43 -1.13 6.63 -2.52
C GLY A 43 -2.03 6.80 -1.30
N CYS A 44 -2.43 8.05 -1.05
CA CYS A 44 -3.30 8.38 0.07
C CYS A 44 -4.72 7.82 -0.13
N LEU A 45 -5.21 7.03 0.83
CA LEU A 45 -6.47 6.29 0.75
C LEU A 45 -7.67 7.22 0.52
N THR A 46 -7.75 8.32 1.27
CA THR A 46 -8.82 9.32 1.12
C THR A 46 -8.75 10.09 -0.20
N LEU A 47 -7.55 10.31 -0.76
CA LEU A 47 -7.42 10.92 -2.09
C LEU A 47 -7.89 9.98 -3.20
N LEU A 48 -7.63 8.67 -3.07
CA LEU A 48 -8.19 7.67 -3.99
C LEU A 48 -9.73 7.65 -3.93
N GLU A 49 -10.31 7.75 -2.74
CA GLU A 49 -11.76 7.86 -2.58
C GLU A 49 -12.32 9.12 -3.26
N ALA A 50 -11.63 10.25 -3.09
CA ALA A 50 -12.08 11.54 -3.60
C ALA A 50 -12.09 11.65 -5.14
N THR A 51 -11.39 10.75 -5.85
CA THR A 51 -11.39 10.75 -7.33
C THR A 51 -12.53 9.96 -7.94
N ILE A 52 -13.31 9.18 -7.16
CA ILE A 52 -14.43 8.41 -7.67
C ILE A 52 -15.50 9.34 -8.28
N GLY A 53 -15.93 9.02 -9.49
CA GLY A 53 -16.85 9.80 -10.32
C GLY A 53 -16.18 10.91 -11.13
N THR A 54 -14.85 11.06 -11.09
CA THR A 54 -14.12 12.13 -11.78
C THR A 54 -13.30 11.59 -12.96
N PRO A 55 -12.85 12.45 -13.90
CA PRO A 55 -11.92 12.03 -14.96
C PRO A 55 -10.57 11.48 -14.47
N TRP A 56 -10.26 11.66 -13.18
CA TRP A 56 -9.02 11.20 -12.53
C TRP A 56 -9.25 9.96 -11.66
N GLU A 57 -10.44 9.36 -11.75
CA GLU A 57 -10.76 8.10 -11.10
C GLU A 57 -9.77 7.01 -11.53
N LEU A 58 -9.20 6.32 -10.54
CA LEU A 58 -8.18 5.33 -10.80
C LEU A 58 -8.81 4.02 -11.30
N ASP A 59 -8.29 3.48 -12.41
CA ASP A 59 -8.51 2.09 -12.79
C ASP A 59 -7.53 1.21 -12.02
N THR A 60 -8.06 0.43 -11.09
CA THR A 60 -7.29 -0.41 -10.16
C THR A 60 -7.20 -1.86 -10.61
N LYS A 61 -7.74 -2.21 -11.78
CA LYS A 61 -7.69 -3.57 -12.28
C LYS A 61 -6.25 -4.01 -12.54
N ASP A 62 -5.96 -5.27 -12.21
CA ASP A 62 -4.64 -5.90 -12.38
C ASP A 62 -3.49 -5.16 -11.65
N SER A 63 -3.82 -4.42 -10.59
CA SER A 63 -2.87 -3.61 -9.82
C SER A 63 -2.48 -4.22 -8.47
N ILE A 64 -1.33 -3.79 -7.94
CA ILE A 64 -0.98 -3.92 -6.53
C ILE A 64 -1.20 -2.54 -5.91
N LEU A 65 -2.11 -2.43 -4.94
CA LEU A 65 -2.45 -1.15 -4.31
C LEU A 65 -1.55 -0.88 -3.09
N ALA A 66 -0.70 0.14 -3.20
CA ALA A 66 0.07 0.70 -2.09
C ALA A 66 -0.74 1.83 -1.42
N LEU A 67 -1.37 1.58 -0.28
CA LEU A 67 -2.33 2.50 0.36
C LEU A 67 -1.83 2.97 1.72
N GLU A 68 -1.90 4.27 1.96
CA GLU A 68 -1.54 4.91 3.24
C GLU A 68 -2.51 6.03 3.60
N ASP A 69 -2.55 6.43 4.87
CA ASP A 69 -3.21 7.65 5.30
C ASP A 69 -2.69 8.03 6.71
N ARG A 70 -3.16 9.15 7.27
CA ARG A 70 -2.80 9.62 8.62
C ARG A 70 -4.03 10.14 9.36
N ALA A 71 -4.01 9.99 10.69
CA ALA A 71 -5.05 10.53 11.58
C ALA A 71 -6.47 10.05 11.21
N MET A 72 -6.56 8.84 10.69
CA MET A 72 -7.79 8.23 10.21
C MET A 72 -8.22 7.15 11.21
N ARG A 73 -9.20 7.46 12.06
CA ARG A 73 -9.72 6.47 13.02
C ARG A 73 -10.16 5.20 12.27
N PRO A 74 -10.13 4.01 12.91
CA PRO A 74 -10.43 2.74 12.23
C PRO A 74 -11.77 2.73 11.49
N TYR A 75 -12.81 3.37 12.06
CA TYR A 75 -14.12 3.46 11.41
C TYR A 75 -14.12 4.33 10.13
N GLN A 76 -13.19 5.28 10.02
CA GLN A 76 -13.02 6.09 8.80
C GLN A 76 -12.36 5.24 7.71
N VAL A 77 -11.30 4.50 8.05
CA VAL A 77 -10.68 3.54 7.12
C VAL A 77 -11.70 2.49 6.65
N ASP A 78 -12.52 1.99 7.57
CA ASP A 78 -13.62 1.06 7.28
C ASP A 78 -14.55 1.63 6.22
N ARG A 79 -15.05 2.85 6.45
CA ARG A 79 -15.95 3.54 5.53
C ARG A 79 -15.33 3.70 4.15
N VAL A 80 -14.08 4.14 4.06
CA VAL A 80 -13.41 4.35 2.78
C VAL A 80 -13.18 3.03 2.03
N LEU A 81 -12.66 2.00 2.71
CA LEU A 81 -12.43 0.69 2.09
C LEU A 81 -13.74 0.02 1.65
N MET A 82 -14.81 0.16 2.43
CA MET A 82 -16.14 -0.30 2.03
C MET A 82 -16.66 0.49 0.83
N HIS A 83 -16.48 1.81 0.78
CA HIS A 83 -16.89 2.59 -0.37
C HIS A 83 -16.13 2.17 -1.64
N LEU A 84 -14.79 2.04 -1.59
CA LEU A 84 -14.00 1.51 -2.70
C LEU A 84 -14.46 0.12 -3.15
N LYS A 85 -14.77 -0.76 -2.20
CA LYS A 85 -15.32 -2.09 -2.49
C LYS A 85 -16.65 -2.01 -3.24
N GLN A 86 -17.59 -1.21 -2.74
CA GLN A 86 -18.93 -1.08 -3.31
C GLN A 86 -18.93 -0.33 -4.65
N ALA A 87 -17.93 0.53 -4.88
CA ALA A 87 -17.69 1.18 -6.17
C ALA A 87 -16.95 0.28 -7.19
N GLY A 88 -16.72 -1.00 -6.86
CA GLY A 88 -16.01 -1.95 -7.73
C GLY A 88 -14.50 -1.74 -7.83
N LYS A 89 -13.92 -0.81 -7.05
CA LYS A 89 -12.49 -0.44 -7.12
C LYS A 89 -11.53 -1.43 -6.50
N LEU A 90 -12.05 -2.47 -5.86
CA LEU A 90 -11.23 -3.58 -5.39
C LEU A 90 -11.33 -4.81 -6.31
N GLU A 91 -12.16 -4.76 -7.35
CA GLU A 91 -12.31 -5.85 -8.30
C GLU A 91 -11.09 -5.94 -9.21
N GLY A 92 -10.51 -7.14 -9.30
CA GLY A 92 -9.30 -7.37 -10.11
C GLY A 92 -7.99 -6.85 -9.51
N VAL A 93 -8.02 -6.22 -8.33
CA VAL A 93 -6.80 -5.92 -7.56
C VAL A 93 -6.07 -7.23 -7.24
N ARG A 94 -4.75 -7.24 -7.41
CA ARG A 94 -3.88 -8.43 -7.32
C ARG A 94 -3.15 -8.53 -5.99
N GLY A 95 -3.09 -7.46 -5.20
CA GLY A 95 -2.49 -7.45 -3.87
C GLY A 95 -2.49 -6.07 -3.23
N PHE A 96 -2.14 -6.02 -1.94
CA PHE A 96 -2.14 -4.79 -1.15
C PHE A 96 -0.84 -4.62 -0.35
N VAL A 97 -0.31 -3.41 -0.38
CA VAL A 97 0.76 -2.94 0.52
C VAL A 97 0.17 -1.78 1.32
N LEU A 98 -0.03 -1.98 2.62
CA LEU A 98 -0.70 -1.02 3.48
C LEU A 98 0.32 -0.33 4.38
N GLY A 99 0.20 0.99 4.51
CA GLY A 99 1.07 1.83 5.32
C GLY A 99 0.94 1.60 6.83
N ASP A 100 1.60 2.46 7.60
CA ASP A 100 1.58 2.42 9.08
C ASP A 100 0.35 3.06 9.71
N PHE A 101 -0.39 3.91 8.98
CA PHE A 101 -1.54 4.66 9.47
C PHE A 101 -1.30 5.34 10.83
N PRO A 102 -0.33 6.27 10.95
CA PRO A 102 -0.03 6.93 12.22
C PRO A 102 -1.24 7.74 12.73
N GLU A 103 -1.33 7.91 14.05
CA GLU A 103 -2.39 8.68 14.75
C GLU A 103 -3.80 8.13 14.49
N SER A 104 -3.89 6.84 14.16
CA SER A 104 -5.13 6.18 13.75
C SER A 104 -5.62 5.17 14.80
N GLU A 105 -5.23 5.37 16.07
CA GLU A 105 -5.64 4.49 17.16
C GLU A 105 -7.17 4.49 17.33
N PRO A 106 -7.77 3.38 17.79
CA PRO A 106 -9.20 3.36 18.11
C PRO A 106 -9.55 4.39 19.20
N ALA A 107 -10.72 5.02 19.09
CA ALA A 107 -11.18 6.00 20.08
C ALA A 107 -11.60 5.38 21.42
N VAL A 108 -11.94 4.08 21.41
CA VAL A 108 -12.40 3.33 22.57
C VAL A 108 -11.53 2.08 22.70
N ALA A 109 -11.11 1.76 23.92
CA ALA A 109 -10.34 0.54 24.19
C ALA A 109 -11.15 -0.71 23.80
N GLY A 110 -10.50 -1.65 23.12
CA GLY A 110 -11.13 -2.87 22.61
C GLY A 110 -11.90 -2.70 21.29
N ALA A 111 -12.00 -1.49 20.74
CA ALA A 111 -12.48 -1.31 19.37
C ALA A 111 -11.42 -1.76 18.33
N PRO A 112 -11.84 -2.20 17.14
CA PRO A 112 -10.91 -2.68 16.11
C PRO A 112 -9.88 -1.64 15.71
N THR A 113 -8.64 -2.08 15.53
CA THR A 113 -7.53 -1.32 14.95
C THR A 113 -7.67 -1.19 13.43
N VAL A 114 -6.91 -0.28 12.82
CA VAL A 114 -6.85 -0.15 11.36
C VAL A 114 -6.43 -1.46 10.69
N LYS A 115 -5.44 -2.17 11.25
CA LYS A 115 -4.98 -3.47 10.74
C LYS A 115 -6.12 -4.50 10.72
N GLU A 116 -6.90 -4.58 11.78
CA GLU A 116 -8.04 -5.50 11.88
C GLU A 116 -9.16 -5.14 10.91
N VAL A 117 -9.46 -3.84 10.74
CA VAL A 117 -10.42 -3.35 9.74
C VAL A 117 -9.97 -3.72 8.33
N CYS A 118 -8.72 -3.43 7.96
CA CYS A 118 -8.15 -3.81 6.67
C CYS A 118 -8.21 -5.33 6.45
N ALA A 119 -7.80 -6.12 7.45
CA ALA A 119 -7.84 -7.58 7.36
C ALA A 119 -9.27 -8.11 7.14
N ARG A 120 -10.24 -7.59 7.89
CA ARG A 120 -11.65 -7.98 7.77
C ARG A 120 -12.22 -7.70 6.38
N ILE A 121 -11.86 -6.58 5.77
CA ILE A 121 -12.42 -6.15 4.47
C ILE A 121 -11.68 -6.81 3.30
N LEU A 122 -10.35 -6.91 3.38
CA LEU A 122 -9.50 -7.25 2.24
C LEU A 122 -9.15 -8.75 2.17
N ARG A 123 -9.04 -9.47 3.30
CA ARG A 123 -8.76 -10.92 3.26
C ARG A 123 -9.74 -11.73 2.42
N PRO A 124 -11.06 -11.45 2.41
CA PRO A 124 -12.01 -12.15 1.55
C PRO A 124 -11.73 -12.02 0.04
N LEU A 125 -10.91 -11.06 -0.38
CA LEU A 125 -10.51 -10.91 -1.79
C LEU A 125 -9.50 -11.98 -2.23
N GLY A 126 -8.89 -12.72 -1.28
CA GLY A 126 -8.02 -13.86 -1.59
C GLY A 126 -6.67 -13.49 -2.22
N VAL A 127 -6.24 -12.23 -2.09
CA VAL A 127 -4.98 -11.71 -2.66
C VAL A 127 -3.95 -11.39 -1.58
N PRO A 128 -2.64 -11.36 -1.90
CA PRO A 128 -1.59 -11.10 -0.91
C PRO A 128 -1.71 -9.72 -0.27
N ILE A 129 -1.50 -9.63 1.04
CA ILE A 129 -1.61 -8.38 1.82
C ILE A 129 -0.41 -8.27 2.76
N VAL A 130 0.30 -7.15 2.66
CA VAL A 130 1.32 -6.73 3.63
C VAL A 130 0.83 -5.46 4.33
N PHE A 131 0.86 -5.44 5.66
CA PHE A 131 0.46 -4.28 6.46
C PHE A 131 1.64 -3.68 7.23
N GLY A 132 1.63 -2.37 7.42
CA GLY A 132 2.66 -1.67 8.18
C GLY A 132 3.95 -1.51 7.38
N ALA A 133 3.87 -1.25 6.07
CA ALA A 133 5.02 -0.78 5.32
C ALA A 133 5.26 0.72 5.65
N PRO A 134 6.51 1.19 5.79
CA PRO A 134 6.79 2.59 6.08
C PRO A 134 6.67 3.43 4.80
N ILE A 135 5.44 3.62 4.33
CA ILE A 135 5.08 4.40 3.14
C ILE A 135 4.13 5.52 3.53
N GLY A 136 4.25 6.66 2.84
CA GLY A 136 3.47 7.86 3.12
C GLY A 136 3.77 8.46 4.49
N HIS A 137 2.74 8.74 5.28
CA HIS A 137 2.92 9.25 6.62
C HIS A 137 3.42 8.13 7.54
N THR A 138 4.72 8.11 7.83
CA THR A 138 5.34 7.14 8.73
C THR A 138 6.32 7.83 9.69
N VAL A 139 6.58 7.17 10.83
CA VAL A 139 7.59 7.59 11.81
C VAL A 139 8.96 6.94 11.55
N ARG A 140 9.01 5.94 10.64
CA ARG A 140 10.22 5.25 10.21
C ARG A 140 10.77 5.90 8.92
N PRO A 141 12.01 5.61 8.49
CA PRO A 141 12.50 6.06 7.20
C PRO A 141 11.55 5.63 6.07
N MET A 142 10.97 6.61 5.37
CA MET A 142 9.93 6.38 4.36
C MET A 142 10.50 5.71 3.12
N LEU A 143 9.94 4.57 2.73
CA LEU A 143 10.30 3.89 1.50
C LEU A 143 9.77 4.66 0.28
N THR A 144 10.57 4.70 -0.77
CA THR A 144 10.16 5.25 -2.07
C THR A 144 9.60 4.13 -2.94
N ILE A 145 8.33 4.27 -3.35
CA ILE A 145 7.63 3.33 -4.24
C ILE A 145 7.29 4.04 -5.55
N PRO A 146 7.89 3.65 -6.69
CA PRO A 146 7.46 4.12 -8.00
C PRO A 146 6.06 3.62 -8.35
N LEU A 147 5.10 4.55 -8.48
CA LEU A 147 3.77 4.25 -8.98
C LEU A 147 3.77 4.16 -10.51
N GLY A 148 2.87 3.36 -11.07
CA GLY A 148 2.75 3.10 -12.50
C GLY A 148 3.70 2.03 -13.03
N THR A 149 4.54 1.45 -12.18
CA THR A 149 5.50 0.39 -12.58
C THR A 149 4.98 -1.00 -12.26
N LYS A 150 5.31 -1.98 -13.09
CA LYS A 150 5.01 -3.39 -12.86
C LYS A 150 5.88 -3.96 -11.75
N ALA A 151 5.26 -4.61 -10.77
CA ALA A 151 5.96 -5.24 -9.66
C ALA A 151 5.42 -6.62 -9.32
N ARG A 152 6.25 -7.40 -8.63
CA ARG A 152 5.87 -8.63 -7.95
C ARG A 152 5.80 -8.37 -6.45
N LEU A 153 4.62 -8.61 -5.87
CA LEU A 153 4.44 -8.62 -4.42
C LEU A 153 4.62 -10.06 -3.92
N ASP A 154 5.46 -10.22 -2.91
CA ASP A 154 5.60 -11.44 -2.12
C ASP A 154 5.25 -11.11 -0.66
N ALA A 155 4.08 -11.57 -0.21
CA ALA A 155 3.60 -11.36 1.15
C ALA A 155 4.01 -12.56 2.02
N ASP A 156 5.29 -12.68 2.32
CA ASP A 156 5.82 -13.62 3.30
C ASP A 156 6.68 -12.88 4.34
N GLY A 157 6.52 -13.24 5.62
CA GLY A 157 7.16 -12.55 6.74
C GLY A 157 6.95 -11.03 6.70
N GLU A 158 8.04 -10.29 6.45
CA GLU A 158 8.04 -8.82 6.37
C GLU A 158 7.57 -8.24 5.02
N GLY A 159 7.36 -9.10 4.02
CA GLY A 159 6.96 -8.74 2.68
C GLY A 159 8.08 -8.16 1.81
N THR A 160 8.04 -8.44 0.51
CA THR A 160 8.94 -7.85 -0.50
C THR A 160 8.14 -7.38 -1.72
N LEU A 161 8.54 -6.24 -2.27
CA LEU A 161 8.06 -5.75 -3.55
C LEU A 161 9.23 -5.67 -4.52
N GLU A 162 9.19 -6.45 -5.60
CA GLU A 162 10.20 -6.46 -6.65
C GLU A 162 9.69 -5.70 -7.86
N PHE A 163 10.37 -4.62 -8.24
CA PHE A 163 10.01 -3.83 -9.42
C PHE A 163 10.57 -4.52 -10.66
N LEU A 164 9.69 -4.91 -11.58
CA LEU A 164 10.03 -5.72 -12.75
C LEU A 164 10.43 -4.86 -13.96
N GLU A 165 10.23 -3.55 -13.86
CA GLU A 165 10.62 -2.56 -14.85
C GLU A 165 11.20 -1.31 -14.18
N SER A 166 11.87 -0.48 -14.98
CA SER A 166 12.46 0.76 -14.52
C SER A 166 11.40 1.86 -14.38
N ALA A 167 11.56 2.70 -13.35
CA ALA A 167 10.77 3.92 -13.18
C ALA A 167 11.37 5.13 -13.93
N VAL A 168 12.61 5.00 -14.41
CA VAL A 168 13.36 6.07 -15.09
C VAL A 168 13.94 5.59 -16.42
N VAL A 169 14.17 6.54 -17.33
CA VAL A 169 14.92 6.31 -18.57
C VAL A 169 16.36 6.79 -18.39
N PRO A 170 17.32 6.25 -19.16
CA PRO A 170 18.72 6.71 -19.16
C PRO A 170 18.90 8.19 -19.50
#